data_AF-A0A151S5J2-F1
#
_entry.id   AF-A0A151S5J2-F1
#
_cell.length_a   1.000
_cell.length_b   1.000
_cell.length_c   1.000
_cell.angle_alpha   90.00
_cell.angle_beta   90.00
_cell.angle_gamma   90.00
#
_symmetry.space_group_name_H-M   'P 1'
#
loop_
_entity.id
_entity.type
_entity.pdbx_description
1 polymer ?
#
loop_
_entity_poly.entity_id
_entity_poly.type
_entity_poly.pdbx_seq_one_letter_code
_entity_poly.pdbx_strand_id
1 'polypeptide(L)'
;TPQSTSQETPYRLTYGADAMIPMEVSETSHRRHTFDSEQNAQEMVINLDLIDELKEEARIHVEACKLRASRRYNTRVRPRSFQVGDLVWRLLGEARRDSSEGKLAPN
;
A
#
# COMPACT_ATOMS: atom_id res chain seq x y z
N THR A 1 -6.65 -3.41 6.99
CA THR A 1 -5.31 -3.73 7.51
C THR A 1 -4.34 -2.65 7.10
N PRO A 2 -3.35 -2.31 7.94
CA PRO A 2 -2.33 -1.32 7.59
C PRO A 2 -1.55 -1.77 6.36
N GLN A 3 -1.29 -0.87 5.43
CA GLN A 3 -0.44 -1.17 4.28
C GLN A 3 1.02 -1.05 4.71
N SER A 4 1.84 -2.07 4.45
CA SER A 4 3.27 -2.05 4.80
C SER A 4 4.02 -0.82 4.22
N THR A 5 3.52 -0.28 3.11
CA THR A 5 4.10 0.90 2.44
C THR A 5 3.74 2.23 3.09
N SER A 6 2.55 2.39 3.66
CA SER A 6 2.10 3.64 4.29
C SER A 6 2.04 3.56 5.81
N GLN A 7 2.22 2.37 6.40
CA GLN A 7 2.06 2.04 7.82
C GLN A 7 0.66 2.31 8.41
N GLU A 8 -0.22 2.93 7.64
CA GLU A 8 -1.60 3.24 7.99
C GLU A 8 -2.64 2.44 7.22
N THR A 9 -3.88 2.39 7.74
CA THR A 9 -5.01 1.77 7.03
C THR A 9 -5.55 2.72 5.95
N PRO A 10 -5.88 2.23 4.74
CA PRO A 10 -6.46 3.08 3.68
C PRO A 10 -7.76 3.77 4.11
N TYR A 11 -8.54 3.10 4.99
CA TYR A 11 -9.77 3.66 5.54
C TYR A 11 -9.49 4.88 6.42
N ARG A 12 -8.53 4.79 7.36
CA ARG A 12 -8.16 5.92 8.23
C ARG A 12 -7.61 7.10 7.45
N LEU A 13 -6.83 6.86 6.39
CA LEU A 13 -6.34 7.92 5.52
C LEU A 13 -7.46 8.65 4.76
N THR A 14 -8.57 7.96 4.47
CA THR A 14 -9.70 8.51 3.71
C THR A 14 -10.71 9.19 4.62
N TYR A 15 -11.05 8.57 5.75
CA TYR A 15 -12.15 8.97 6.63
C TYR A 15 -11.71 9.52 7.98
N GLY A 16 -10.41 9.50 8.30
CA GLY A 16 -9.84 10.11 9.50
C GLY A 16 -9.87 9.26 10.77
N ALA A 17 -10.58 8.13 10.76
CA ALA A 17 -10.64 7.22 11.89
C ALA A 17 -10.67 5.77 11.40
N ASP A 18 -10.33 4.83 12.27
CA ASP A 18 -10.46 3.42 11.98
C ASP A 18 -11.92 2.97 12.08
N ALA A 19 -12.36 2.14 11.13
CA ALA A 19 -13.70 1.55 11.15
C ALA A 19 -13.74 0.23 11.95
N MET A 20 -14.85 0.00 12.63
CA MET A 20 -15.22 -1.34 13.11
C MET A 20 -15.55 -2.21 11.90
N ILE A 21 -14.91 -3.38 11.79
CA ILE A 21 -15.14 -4.27 10.64
C ILE A 21 -16.46 -5.03 10.81
N PRO A 22 -17.14 -5.43 9.71
CA PRO A 22 -18.44 -6.10 9.80
C PRO A 22 -18.45 -7.35 10.70
N MET A 23 -17.35 -8.10 10.76
CA MET A 23 -17.20 -9.26 11.65
C MET A 23 -17.25 -8.87 13.13
N GLU A 24 -16.59 -7.76 13.50
CA GLU A 24 -16.64 -7.21 14.86
C GLU A 24 -18.02 -6.67 15.23
N VAL A 25 -18.84 -6.34 14.23
CA VAL A 25 -20.23 -5.90 14.37
C VAL A 25 -21.20 -7.08 14.46
N SER A 26 -20.90 -8.23 13.84
CA SER A 26 -21.75 -9.43 13.95
C SER A 26 -21.47 -10.23 15.23
N GLU A 27 -20.21 -10.26 15.66
CA GLU A 27 -19.77 -10.96 16.87
C GLU A 27 -19.68 -9.98 18.06
N THR A 28 -19.63 -10.50 19.29
CA THR A 28 -19.41 -9.67 20.48
C THR A 28 -17.91 -9.39 20.63
N SER A 29 -17.36 -8.59 19.70
CA SER A 29 -15.95 -8.22 19.72
C SER A 29 -15.61 -7.43 20.99
N HIS A 30 -14.35 -7.54 21.44
CA HIS A 30 -13.87 -6.77 22.59
C HIS A 30 -14.09 -5.26 22.40
N ARG A 31 -13.84 -4.75 21.19
CA ARG A 31 -14.09 -3.34 20.82
C ARG A 31 -15.51 -2.88 21.07
N ARG A 32 -16.50 -3.76 20.84
CA ARG A 32 -17.91 -3.46 21.13
C ARG A 32 -18.20 -3.45 22.62
N HIS A 33 -17.62 -4.39 23.38
CA HIS A 33 -17.83 -4.47 24.82
C HIS A 33 -17.25 -3.29 25.60
N THR A 34 -16.10 -2.77 25.16
CA THR A 34 -15.41 -1.65 25.80
C THR A 34 -15.72 -0.31 25.13
N PHE A 35 -16.73 -0.26 24.27
CA PHE A 35 -17.09 0.97 23.58
C PHE A 35 -17.65 2.00 24.57
N ASP A 36 -16.98 3.14 24.67
CA ASP A 36 -17.45 4.32 25.39
C ASP A 36 -17.65 5.46 24.39
N SER A 37 -18.89 5.95 24.29
CA SER A 37 -19.25 7.02 23.37
C SER A 37 -18.60 8.36 23.73
N GLU A 38 -18.43 8.67 25.02
CA GLU A 38 -17.85 9.96 25.44
C GLU A 38 -16.36 9.98 25.13
N GLN A 39 -15.65 8.91 25.50
CA GLN A 39 -14.24 8.76 25.17
C GLN A 39 -14.02 8.78 23.66
N ASN A 40 -14.86 8.06 22.89
CA ASN A 40 -14.77 8.05 21.43
C ASN A 40 -14.97 9.45 20.81
N ALA A 41 -15.85 10.28 21.36
CA ALA A 41 -16.05 11.64 20.88
C ALA A 41 -14.81 12.52 21.13
N GLN A 42 -14.16 12.38 22.27
CA GLN A 42 -12.91 13.10 22.60
C GLN A 42 -11.77 12.67 21.68
N GLU A 43 -11.58 11.36 21.50
CA GLU A 43 -10.58 10.80 20.59
C GLU A 43 -10.84 11.22 19.13
N MET A 44 -12.10 11.40 18.73
CA MET A 44 -12.43 11.85 17.38
C MET A 44 -11.95 13.27 17.10
N VAL A 45 -12.03 14.18 18.09
CA VAL A 45 -11.48 15.54 17.97
C VAL A 45 -9.96 15.48 17.77
N ILE A 46 -9.27 14.68 18.58
CA ILE A 46 -7.82 14.50 18.47
C ILE A 46 -7.43 13.93 17.10
N ASN A 47 -8.17 12.93 16.61
CA ASN A 47 -7.92 12.36 15.29
C ASN A 47 -8.13 13.39 14.16
N LEU A 48 -9.11 14.28 14.27
CA LEU A 48 -9.34 15.34 13.29
C LEU A 48 -8.18 16.35 13.26
N ASP A 49 -7.58 16.66 14.42
CA ASP A 49 -6.42 17.55 14.49
C ASP A 49 -5.16 16.89 13.90
N LEU A 50 -5.00 15.57 14.08
CA LEU A 50 -3.80 14.82 13.66
C LEU A 50 -3.88 14.24 12.23
N ILE A 51 -5.05 14.25 11.59
CA ILE A 51 -5.25 13.54 10.32
C ILE A 51 -4.31 14.00 9.21
N ASP A 52 -4.01 15.30 9.17
CA ASP A 52 -3.16 15.87 8.12
C ASP A 52 -1.69 15.47 8.32
N GLU A 53 -1.23 15.39 9.57
CA GLU A 53 0.10 14.89 9.91
C GLU A 53 0.23 13.42 9.51
N LEU A 54 -0.77 12.60 9.86
CA LEU A 54 -0.82 11.17 9.48
C LEU A 54 -0.79 10.98 7.96
N LYS A 55 -1.53 11.81 7.21
CA LYS A 55 -1.54 11.76 5.75
C LYS A 55 -0.19 12.13 5.15
N GLU A 56 0.48 13.15 5.70
CA GLU A 56 1.80 13.56 5.22
C GLU A 56 2.86 12.49 5.55
N GLU A 57 2.84 11.91 6.73
CA GLU A 57 3.73 10.79 7.10
C GLU A 57 3.52 9.58 6.17
N ALA A 58 2.27 9.19 5.94
CA ALA A 58 1.93 8.12 5.00
C ALA A 58 2.43 8.42 3.58
N ARG A 59 2.33 9.69 3.14
CA ARG A 59 2.82 10.13 1.83
C ARG A 59 4.34 10.01 1.75
N ILE A 60 5.07 10.45 2.78
CA ILE A 60 6.53 10.33 2.86
C ILE A 60 6.95 8.86 2.76
N HIS A 61 6.28 7.96 3.49
CA HIS A 61 6.58 6.54 3.44
C HIS A 61 6.34 5.92 2.05
N VAL A 62 5.23 6.29 1.41
CA VAL A 62 4.89 5.83 0.06
C VAL A 62 5.93 6.33 -0.95
N GLU A 63 6.29 7.60 -0.91
CA GLU A 63 7.32 8.16 -1.81
C GLU A 63 8.70 7.53 -1.57
N ALA A 64 9.09 7.32 -0.32
CA ALA A 64 10.32 6.59 0.01
C ALA A 64 10.31 5.14 -0.51
N CYS A 65 9.18 4.45 -0.45
CA CYS A 65 9.01 3.12 -1.04
C CYS A 65 9.17 3.16 -2.58
N LYS A 66 8.48 4.10 -3.24
CA LYS A 66 8.56 4.27 -4.70
C LYS A 66 9.99 4.59 -5.14
N LEU A 67 10.67 5.49 -4.45
CA LEU A 67 12.08 5.85 -4.74
C LEU A 67 13.03 4.67 -4.55
N ARG A 68 12.84 3.85 -3.51
CA ARG A 68 13.63 2.63 -3.33
C ARG A 68 13.40 1.62 -4.46
N ALA A 69 12.14 1.41 -4.85
CA ALA A 69 11.79 0.52 -5.96
C ALA A 69 12.37 1.03 -7.29
N SER A 70 12.23 2.32 -7.60
CA SER A 70 12.73 2.92 -8.83
C SER A 70 14.26 2.85 -8.91
N ARG A 71 14.97 3.14 -7.81
CA ARG A 71 16.43 3.00 -7.75
C ARG A 71 16.86 1.55 -8.04
N ARG A 72 16.21 0.57 -7.43
CA ARG A 72 16.53 -0.85 -7.65
C ARG A 72 16.26 -1.30 -9.09
N TYR A 73 15.22 -0.78 -9.71
CA TYR A 73 14.90 -1.07 -11.10
C TYR A 73 15.90 -0.39 -12.05
N ASN A 74 16.14 0.91 -11.87
CA ASN A 74 17.00 1.73 -12.72
C ASN A 74 18.47 1.31 -12.67
N THR A 75 18.95 0.68 -11.59
CA THR A 75 20.32 0.12 -11.56
C THR A 75 20.47 -1.11 -12.44
N ARG A 76 19.39 -1.84 -12.72
CA ARG A 76 19.39 -3.06 -13.53
C ARG A 76 18.99 -2.81 -14.97
N VAL A 77 18.11 -1.84 -15.20
CA VAL A 77 17.55 -1.56 -16.53
C VAL A 77 18.34 -0.46 -17.23
N ARG A 78 18.85 -0.77 -18.42
CA ARG A 78 19.48 0.20 -19.32
C ARG A 78 18.41 0.76 -20.27
N PRO A 79 18.12 2.07 -20.26
CA PRO A 79 17.20 2.67 -21.21
C PRO A 79 17.67 2.42 -22.65
N ARG A 80 16.75 2.06 -23.53
CA ARG A 80 16.98 1.95 -24.98
C ARG A 80 15.87 2.69 -25.72
N SER A 81 16.25 3.51 -26.69
CA SER A 81 15.33 4.12 -27.65
C SER A 81 15.24 3.27 -28.90
N PHE A 82 14.06 3.22 -29.52
CA PHE A 82 13.80 2.49 -30.76
C PHE A 82 13.11 3.43 -31.76
N GLN A 83 13.41 3.26 -33.05
CA GLN A 83 12.80 3.98 -34.17
C GLN A 83 11.91 3.06 -35.01
N VAL A 84 11.04 3.66 -35.82
CA VAL A 84 10.20 2.90 -36.77
C VAL A 84 11.11 2.19 -37.77
N GLY A 85 10.98 0.86 -37.86
CA GLY A 85 11.85 0.01 -38.69
C GLY A 85 12.89 -0.79 -37.89
N ASP A 86 13.08 -0.48 -36.60
CA ASP A 86 13.98 -1.26 -35.74
C ASP A 86 13.44 -2.66 -35.49
N LEU A 87 14.27 -3.66 -35.75
CA LEU A 87 13.97 -5.06 -35.45
C LEU A 87 14.32 -5.34 -33.98
N VAL A 88 13.29 -5.63 -33.17
CA VAL A 88 13.45 -6.00 -31.77
C VAL A 88 12.95 -7.41 -31.51
N TRP A 89 13.73 -8.18 -30.76
CA TRP A 89 13.33 -9.50 -30.31
C TRP A 89 12.25 -9.38 -29.23
N ARG A 90 11.06 -9.90 -29.52
CA ARG A 90 10.03 -10.08 -28.50
C ARG A 90 10.37 -11.34 -27.72
N LEU A 91 10.56 -11.19 -26.41
CA LEU A 91 10.71 -12.34 -25.52
C LEU A 91 9.39 -13.12 -25.48
N LEU A 92 9.41 -14.40 -25.88
CA LEU A 92 8.28 -15.32 -25.90
C LEU A 92 8.53 -16.50 -24.94
N GLY A 93 7.45 -17.05 -24.35
CA GLY A 93 7.48 -18.30 -23.59
C GLY A 93 8.29 -18.23 -22.28
N GLU A 94 8.95 -19.33 -21.92
CA GLU A 94 9.68 -19.49 -20.64
C GLU A 94 10.79 -18.46 -20.43
N ALA A 95 11.33 -17.87 -21.49
CA ALA A 95 12.35 -16.83 -21.37
C ALA A 95 11.83 -15.55 -20.69
N ARG A 96 10.51 -15.36 -20.57
CA ARG A 96 9.89 -14.29 -19.76
C ARG A 96 9.87 -14.59 -18.27
N ARG A 97 9.99 -15.85 -17.85
CA ARG A 97 9.93 -16.22 -16.44
C ARG A 97 11.24 -15.78 -15.79
N ASP A 98 11.13 -15.04 -14.69
CA ASP A 98 12.33 -14.74 -13.92
C ASP A 98 12.86 -16.06 -13.36
N SER A 99 14.15 -16.37 -13.55
CA SER A 99 14.68 -17.69 -13.19
C SER A 99 14.57 -17.99 -11.69
N SER A 100 14.32 -16.96 -10.87
CA SER A 100 14.04 -17.04 -9.44
C SER A 100 12.59 -17.38 -9.09
N GLU A 101 11.63 -17.27 -10.02
CA GLU A 101 10.19 -17.44 -9.73
C GLU A 101 9.71 -18.89 -9.69
N GLY A 102 10.59 -19.86 -9.99
CA GLY A 102 10.32 -21.28 -9.83
C GLY A 102 9.13 -21.78 -10.67
N LYS A 103 8.65 -22.99 -10.36
CA LYS A 103 7.62 -23.70 -11.15
C LYS A 103 6.20 -23.10 -11.07
N LEU A 104 5.97 -22.08 -10.23
CA LEU A 104 4.65 -21.50 -9.95
C LEU A 104 4.48 -20.07 -10.49
N ALA A 105 5.36 -19.62 -11.38
CA ALA A 105 5.22 -18.32 -12.02
C ALA A 105 3.95 -18.26 -12.91
N PRO A 106 3.25 -17.10 -12.96
CA PRO A 106 2.07 -16.94 -13.81
C PRO A 106 2.41 -17.15 -15.30
N ASN A 107 1.46 -17.74 -16.04
CA ASN A 107 1.60 -18.06 -17.48
C ASN A 107 1.44 -16.84 -18.39
#